data_AF-A0A815QST5-F1
#
_entry.id   AF-A0A815QST5-F1
#
_cell.length_a   1.000
_cell.length_b   1.000
_cell.length_c   1.000
_cell.angle_alpha   90.00
_cell.angle_beta   90.00
_cell.angle_gamma   90.00
#
_symmetry.space_group_name_H-M   'P 1'
#
loop_
_entity.id
_entity.type
_entity.pdbx_description
1 polymer ?
#
loop_
_entity_poly.entity_id
_entity_poly.type
_entity_poly.pdbx_seq_one_letter_code
_entity_poly.pdbx_strand_id
1 'polypeptide(L)'
;TMQFTSPDIIIFKLALSLFALSKTTYLYSPNISIDSTNSSAIFHIQNKYAEVTWKYLNYRYGWYGAVKHFHSITYWLMALTMLMCPVQTFSTHVDNIDSLVELTELTLVLSDVEEIVDTK
;
A
#
# COMPACT_ATOMS: atom_id res chain seq x y z
N THR A 1 -19.64 9.68 1.61
CA THR A 1 -19.27 9.49 0.20
C THR A 1 -17.96 10.22 -0.09
N MET A 2 -16.83 9.51 -0.01
CA MET A 2 -15.51 10.07 -0.32
C MET A 2 -15.23 9.91 -1.82
N GLN A 3 -15.72 10.85 -2.63
CA GLN A 3 -15.34 10.96 -4.03
C GLN A 3 -14.31 12.07 -4.19
N PHE A 4 -13.06 11.69 -4.44
CA PHE A 4 -12.10 12.62 -5.03
C PHE A 4 -12.37 12.68 -6.54
N THR A 5 -13.38 13.46 -6.93
CA THR A 5 -13.63 13.79 -8.34
C THR A 5 -12.98 15.12 -8.64
N SER A 6 -11.68 15.10 -8.94
CA SER A 6 -11.06 16.22 -9.65
C SER A 6 -11.38 16.06 -11.14
N PRO A 7 -12.05 17.04 -11.78
CA PRO A 7 -12.23 17.02 -13.24
C PRO A 7 -10.89 17.17 -13.98
N ASP A 8 -9.84 17.61 -13.28
CA ASP A 8 -8.50 17.73 -13.82
C ASP A 8 -7.72 16.42 -13.64
N ILE A 9 -7.50 15.73 -14.76
CA ILE A 9 -6.74 14.49 -14.86
C ILE A 9 -5.29 14.64 -14.39
N ILE A 10 -4.71 15.84 -14.49
CA ILE A 10 -3.34 16.11 -14.06
C ILE A 10 -3.26 16.02 -12.55
N ILE A 11 -4.24 16.60 -11.84
CA ILE A 11 -4.32 16.52 -10.37
C ILE A 11 -4.50 15.07 -9.92
N PHE A 12 -5.33 14.30 -10.62
CA PHE A 12 -5.51 12.89 -10.32
C PHE A 12 -4.21 12.10 -10.47
N LYS A 13 -3.48 12.30 -11.58
CA LYS A 13 -2.17 11.67 -11.80
C LYS A 13 -1.16 12.05 -10.72
N LEU A 14 -1.10 13.33 -10.35
CA LEU A 14 -0.21 13.82 -9.29
C LEU A 14 -0.57 13.22 -7.92
N ALA A 15 -1.85 13.15 -7.58
CA ALA A 15 -2.33 12.51 -6.36
C ALA A 15 -1.99 11.01 -6.34
N LEU A 16 -2.14 10.31 -7.46
CA LEU A 16 -1.79 8.89 -7.58
C LEU A 16 -0.28 8.67 -7.46
N SER A 17 0.55 9.53 -8.06
CA SER A 17 2.02 9.47 -7.91
C SER A 17 2.45 9.71 -6.46
N LEU A 18 1.82 10.68 -5.78
CA LEU A 18 2.05 10.93 -4.35
C LEU A 18 1.61 9.74 -3.49
N PHE A 19 0.51 9.07 -3.85
CA PHE A 19 0.10 7.84 -3.19
C PHE A 19 1.13 6.74 -3.40
N ALA A 20 1.47 6.41 -4.65
CA ALA A 20 2.33 5.28 -5.00
C ALA A 20 3.74 5.37 -4.38
N LEU A 21 4.24 6.59 -4.17
CA LEU A 21 5.54 6.85 -3.56
C LEU A 21 5.47 6.99 -2.03
N SER A 22 4.27 6.92 -1.44
CA SER A 22 4.11 6.95 0.00
C SER A 22 4.65 5.66 0.63
N LYS A 23 5.26 5.79 1.82
CA LYS A 23 5.75 4.65 2.60
C LYS A 23 4.67 3.59 2.83
N THR A 24 3.42 4.02 2.88
CA THR A 24 2.25 3.17 2.98
C THR A 24 2.17 2.21 1.80
N THR A 25 2.31 2.64 0.55
CA THR A 25 2.35 1.74 -0.64
C THR A 25 3.43 0.66 -0.56
N TYR A 26 4.58 0.95 0.06
CA TYR A 26 5.65 -0.03 0.26
C TYR A 26 5.37 -1.05 1.37
N LEU A 27 4.63 -0.67 2.41
CA LEU A 27 4.07 -1.63 3.39
C LEU A 27 3.06 -2.59 2.73
N TYR A 28 2.52 -2.23 1.56
CA TYR A 28 1.48 -2.97 0.86
C TYR A 28 1.98 -4.07 -0.11
N SER A 29 3.30 -4.25 -0.27
CA SER A 29 3.85 -5.31 -1.14
C SER A 29 4.40 -6.48 -0.31
N PRO A 30 3.73 -7.65 -0.30
CA PRO A 30 4.14 -8.80 0.52
C PRO A 30 5.53 -9.36 0.14
N ASN A 31 6.08 -8.97 -1.01
CA ASN A 31 7.33 -9.50 -1.56
C ASN A 31 8.53 -8.52 -1.50
N ILE A 32 8.37 -7.31 -0.94
CA ILE A 32 9.47 -6.34 -0.87
C ILE A 32 10.07 -6.38 0.53
N SER A 33 11.30 -6.91 0.64
CA SER A 33 12.04 -6.82 1.90
C SER A 33 12.22 -5.35 2.26
N ILE A 34 11.77 -4.98 3.46
CA ILE A 34 11.79 -3.60 3.98
C ILE A 34 13.22 -3.01 3.93
N ASP A 35 14.24 -3.88 4.00
CA ASP A 35 15.66 -3.53 3.93
C ASP A 35 16.22 -3.26 2.53
N SER A 36 15.53 -3.64 1.44
CA SER A 36 16.05 -3.48 0.06
C SER A 36 15.70 -2.13 -0.58
N THR A 37 14.80 -1.36 0.02
CA THR A 37 14.32 -0.10 -0.54
C THR A 37 15.07 1.08 0.04
N ASN A 38 15.84 1.80 -0.80
CA ASN A 38 16.52 3.04 -0.41
C ASN A 38 15.47 4.13 -0.09
N SER A 39 15.02 4.14 1.17
CA SER A 39 13.97 5.02 1.67
C SER A 39 14.30 6.51 1.45
N SER A 40 15.59 6.88 1.46
CA SER A 40 16.05 8.23 1.16
C SER A 40 15.74 8.63 -0.29
N ALA A 41 16.01 7.74 -1.26
CA ALA A 41 15.72 7.99 -2.66
C ALA A 41 14.21 8.11 -2.93
N ILE A 42 13.40 7.24 -2.32
CA ILE A 42 11.93 7.30 -2.43
C ILE A 42 11.40 8.60 -1.85
N PHE A 43 11.86 8.99 -0.66
CA PHE A 43 11.45 10.24 -0.04
C PHE A 43 11.84 11.46 -0.88
N HIS A 44 13.02 11.42 -1.51
CA HIS A 44 13.47 12.48 -2.40
C HIS A 44 12.56 12.61 -3.63
N ILE A 45 12.20 11.49 -4.27
CA ILE A 45 11.26 11.47 -5.40
C ILE A 45 9.88 11.96 -4.95
N GLN A 46 9.37 11.50 -3.80
CA GLN A 46 8.10 11.95 -3.25
C GLN A 46 8.06 13.46 -3.04
N ASN A 47 9.13 14.04 -2.47
CA ASN A 47 9.24 15.49 -2.30
C ASN A 47 9.23 16.25 -3.62
N LYS A 48 9.85 15.71 -4.67
CA LYS A 48 9.80 16.32 -6.01
C LYS A 48 8.39 16.31 -6.57
N TYR A 49 7.64 15.22 -6.42
CA TYR A 49 6.23 15.19 -6.82
C TYR A 49 5.35 16.12 -5.98
N ALA A 50 5.62 16.26 -4.68
CA ALA A 50 4.91 17.21 -3.82
C ALA A 50 5.17 18.66 -4.26
N GLU A 51 6.42 19.00 -4.58
CA GLU A 51 6.81 20.31 -5.09
C GLU A 51 6.13 20.62 -6.44
N VAL A 52 6.13 19.67 -7.38
CA VAL A 52 5.45 19.82 -8.68
C VAL A 52 3.94 19.98 -8.50
N THR A 53 3.33 19.19 -7.61
CA THR A 53 1.90 19.30 -7.29
C THR A 53 1.57 20.67 -6.71
N TRP A 54 2.39 21.15 -5.77
CA TRP A 54 2.22 22.46 -5.16
C TRP A 54 2.34 23.60 -6.18
N LYS A 55 3.36 23.56 -7.06
CA LYS A 55 3.54 24.56 -8.12
C LYS A 55 2.38 24.55 -9.11
N TYR A 56 1.94 23.36 -9.53
CA TYR A 56 0.81 23.22 -10.44
C TYR A 56 -0.47 23.80 -9.86
N LEU A 57 -0.78 23.47 -8.61
CA LEU A 57 -1.98 23.96 -7.93
C LEU A 57 -1.94 25.48 -7.72
N ASN A 58 -0.79 26.04 -7.34
CA ASN A 58 -0.64 27.50 -7.21
C ASN A 58 -0.80 28.21 -8.54
N TYR A 59 -0.20 27.68 -9.60
CA TYR A 59 -0.32 28.25 -10.94
C TYR A 59 -1.78 28.26 -11.43
N ARG A 60 -2.52 27.17 -11.19
CA ARG A 60 -3.85 26.99 -11.77
C ARG A 60 -5.01 27.55 -10.93
N TYR A 61 -4.89 27.53 -9.60
CA TYR A 61 -5.99 27.88 -8.68
C TYR A 61 -5.67 29.06 -7.75
N GLY A 62 -4.46 29.63 -7.84
CA GLY A 62 -3.96 30.61 -6.89
C GLY A 62 -3.71 30.03 -5.51
N TRP A 63 -3.21 30.84 -4.58
CA TRP A 63 -2.75 30.37 -3.28
C TRP A 63 -3.86 29.70 -2.45
N TYR A 64 -5.02 30.35 -2.31
CA TYR A 64 -6.12 29.82 -1.50
C TYR A 64 -6.72 28.54 -2.09
N GLY A 65 -6.91 28.51 -3.42
CA GLY A 65 -7.38 27.32 -4.11
C GLY A 65 -6.38 26.16 -4.02
N ALA A 66 -5.09 26.46 -4.13
CA ALA A 66 -4.04 25.47 -4.00
C ALA A 66 -4.03 24.80 -2.63
N VAL A 67 -4.16 25.58 -1.55
CA VAL A 67 -4.26 25.04 -0.19
C VAL A 67 -5.46 24.10 -0.06
N LYS A 68 -6.64 24.50 -0.56
CA LYS A 68 -7.86 23.68 -0.48
C LYS A 68 -7.71 22.36 -1.25
N HIS A 69 -7.18 22.42 -2.47
CA HIS A 69 -6.96 21.22 -3.29
C HIS A 69 -5.89 20.31 -2.70
N PHE A 70 -4.78 20.88 -2.22
CA PHE A 70 -3.72 20.11 -1.59
C PHE A 70 -4.21 19.41 -0.32
N HIS A 71 -4.99 20.11 0.51
CA HIS A 71 -5.65 19.52 1.67
C HIS A 71 -6.58 18.37 1.26
N SER A 72 -7.42 18.56 0.24
CA SER A 72 -8.31 17.52 -0.26
C SER A 72 -7.55 16.27 -0.75
N ILE A 73 -6.42 16.46 -1.45
CA ILE A 73 -5.54 15.37 -1.87
C ILE A 73 -5.02 14.62 -0.65
N THR A 74 -4.45 15.31 0.35
CA THR A 74 -3.91 14.67 1.55
C THR A 74 -4.97 13.90 2.33
N TYR A 75 -6.18 14.45 2.46
CA TYR A 75 -7.29 13.79 3.14
C TYR A 75 -7.73 12.52 2.40
N TRP A 76 -7.81 12.58 1.06
CA TRP A 76 -8.11 11.40 0.24
C TRP A 76 -7.04 10.32 0.36
N LEU A 77 -5.76 10.68 0.35
CA LEU A 77 -4.64 9.74 0.53
C LEU A 77 -4.69 9.05 1.89
N MET A 78 -5.03 9.80 2.95
CA MET A 78 -5.17 9.27 4.30
C MET A 78 -6.37 8.34 4.43
N ALA A 79 -7.51 8.69 3.82
CA ALA A 79 -8.68 7.82 3.75
C ALA A 79 -8.39 6.51 2.99
N LEU A 80 -7.68 6.60 1.86
CA LEU A 80 -7.28 5.43 1.07
C LEU A 80 -6.35 4.52 1.87
N THR A 81 -5.41 5.10 2.61
CA THR A 81 -4.53 4.37 3.55
C THR A 81 -5.34 3.63 4.61
N MET A 82 -6.30 4.31 5.24
CA MET A 82 -7.16 3.70 6.26
C MET A 82 -8.03 2.56 5.71
N LEU A 83 -8.46 2.64 4.44
CA LEU A 83 -9.21 1.56 3.78
C LEU A 83 -8.33 0.35 3.44
N MET A 84 -7.08 0.57 3.05
CA MET A 84 -6.15 -0.51 2.69
C MET A 84 -5.64 -1.30 3.90
N CYS A 85 -5.55 -0.66 5.07
CA CYS A 85 -5.01 -1.28 6.28
C CYS A 85 -5.80 -2.53 6.75
N PRO A 86 -7.15 -2.50 6.86
CA PRO A 86 -7.94 -3.69 7.22
C PRO A 86 -7.86 -4.80 6.17
N VAL A 87 -7.88 -4.45 4.88
CA VAL A 87 -7.85 -5.42 3.77
C VAL A 87 -6.59 -6.28 3.83
N GLN A 88 -5.46 -5.69 4.19
CA GLN A 88 -4.24 -6.44 4.42
C GLN A 88 -4.29 -7.36 5.63
N THR A 89 -4.78 -6.87 6.77
CA THR A 89 -4.88 -7.70 7.98
C THR A 89 -5.69 -8.97 7.70
N PHE A 90 -6.75 -8.86 6.89
CA PHE A 90 -7.51 -10.01 6.41
C PHE A 90 -6.70 -10.90 5.45
N SER A 91 -6.00 -10.33 4.46
CA SER A 91 -5.17 -11.11 3.53
C SER A 91 -4.07 -11.89 4.26
N THR A 92 -3.31 -11.25 5.15
CA THR A 92 -2.26 -11.92 5.93
C THR A 92 -2.84 -13.00 6.84
N HIS A 93 -4.06 -12.82 7.36
CA HIS A 93 -4.73 -13.86 8.13
C HIS A 93 -5.11 -15.08 7.28
N VAL A 94 -5.61 -14.87 6.06
CA VAL A 94 -5.93 -15.97 5.13
C VAL A 94 -4.66 -16.73 4.75
N ASP A 95 -3.60 -16.01 4.35
CA ASP A 95 -2.32 -16.63 3.97
C ASP A 95 -1.72 -17.45 5.13
N ASN A 96 -1.84 -16.96 6.36
CA ASN A 96 -1.40 -17.70 7.55
C ASN A 96 -2.24 -18.95 7.83
N ILE A 97 -3.56 -18.90 7.61
CA ILE A 97 -4.44 -20.07 7.79
C ILE A 97 -4.12 -21.13 6.74
N ASP A 98 -3.97 -20.74 5.48
CA ASP A 98 -3.64 -21.67 4.40
C ASP A 98 -2.29 -22.34 4.65
N SER A 99 -1.27 -21.58 5.09
CA SER A 99 0.04 -22.15 5.45
C SER A 99 -0.03 -23.12 6.63
N LEU A 100 -0.94 -22.90 7.59
CA LEU A 100 -1.14 -23.77 8.74
C LEU A 100 -1.87 -25.06 8.31
N VAL A 101 -2.82 -24.97 7.38
CA VAL A 101 -3.50 -26.13 6.80
C VAL A 101 -2.49 -26.99 6.05
N GLU A 102 -1.69 -26.42 5.16
CA GLU A 102 -0.64 -27.14 4.41
C GLU A 102 0.35 -27.84 5.37
N LEU A 103 0.79 -27.15 6.42
CA LEU A 103 1.70 -27.74 7.41
C LEU A 103 1.06 -28.90 8.16
N THR A 104 -0.23 -28.79 8.51
CA THR A 104 -0.96 -29.83 9.23
C THR A 104 -1.19 -31.05 8.33
N GLU A 105 -1.56 -30.84 7.06
CA GLU A 105 -1.69 -31.91 6.07
C GLU A 105 -0.36 -32.66 5.86
N LEU A 106 0.74 -31.92 5.70
CA LEU A 106 2.07 -32.51 5.57
C LEU A 106 2.45 -33.34 6.80
N THR A 107 2.17 -32.81 8.01
CA THR A 107 2.49 -33.48 9.27
C THR A 107 1.69 -34.77 9.44
N LEU A 108 0.41 -34.77 9.07
CA LEU A 108 -0.44 -35.97 9.09
C LEU A 108 0.07 -37.03 8.11
N VAL A 109 0.41 -36.65 6.88
CA VAL A 109 0.98 -37.58 5.89
C VAL A 109 2.30 -38.18 6.37
N LEU A 110 3.18 -37.37 6.98
CA LEU A 110 4.44 -37.86 7.56
C LEU A 110 4.22 -38.83 8.73
N SER A 111 3.27 -38.52 9.61
CA SER A 111 2.90 -39.39 10.73
C SER A 111 2.37 -40.75 10.25
N ASP A 112 1.51 -40.76 9.23
CA ASP A 112 0.96 -42.00 8.66
C ASP A 112 2.07 -42.84 8.02
N VAL A 113 3.06 -42.22 7.39
CA VAL A 113 4.22 -42.91 6.80
C VAL A 113 5.13 -43.50 7.87
N GLU A 114 5.40 -42.79 8.97
CA GLU A 114 6.18 -43.32 10.10
C GLU A 114 5.50 -44.54 10.73
N GLU A 115 4.17 -44.52 10.92
CA GLU A 115 3.43 -45.65 11.49
C GLU A 115 3.48 -46.89 10.59
N ILE A 116 3.45 -46.71 9.26
CA ILE A 116 3.59 -47.82 8.28
C ILE A 116 5.01 -48.39 8.26
N VAL A 117 6.03 -47.57 8.53
CA VAL A 117 7.44 -48.00 8.59
C VAL A 117 7.73 -48.76 9.89
N ASP A 118 7.16 -48.33 11.02
CA ASP A 118 7.35 -48.97 12.33
C ASP A 118 6.53 -50.26 12.51
N THR A 119 5.48 -50.48 11.71
CA THR A 119 4.65 -51.71 11.75
C THR A 119 5.16 -52.85 10.83
N LYS A 120 6.33 -52.70 10.22
CA LYS A 120 7.02 -53.71 9.38
C LYS A 120 8.25 -54.28 10.04
#